data_AF-A0A8B6XX94-F1
#
_entry.id   AF-A0A8B6XX94-F1
#
_cell.length_a   1.000
_cell.length_b   1.000
_cell.length_c   1.000
_cell.angle_alpha   90.00
_cell.angle_beta   90.00
_cell.angle_gamma   90.00
#
_symmetry.space_group_name_H-M   'P 1'
#
loop_
_entity.id
_entity.type
_entity.pdbx_description
1 polymer ?
#
loop_
_entity_poly.entity_id
_entity_poly.type
_entity_poly.pdbx_seq_one_letter_code
_entity_poly.pdbx_strand_id
1 'polypeptide(L)'
;MKSVVSAIIDQDELVKRGASVYVEDIFVNEEVVSLDYVKRHFEKYGLESKEGEQIGCNGVRILELRVYKVCGKLTWSRENQVDAMSKKLSRKVVFSICEQLVGHLPVCGWLCAVCSLFKRRVVSLTKGWNDEVCDENLKRVFQEVYDEVAKCDPAYGDRVVHGDEGNVWVDASSLASGAVIQVGKTTVEDATWLQKEMSEGHINMAELDAVMRGMNMALTWKLKKITIFTDSVTVFQWVSDALTEYGINVNVKLVPSKDSLADPLTRVRSRWLNKLTEVKHLSNSIGAVFAEAESISSIHKRTGHFGVNRTYNFVRKVIPLPKMTLEK
;
A
#
# COMPACT_ATOMS: atom_id res chain seq x y z
N MET A 1 -14.54 -0.90 -17.63
CA MET A 1 -15.74 -0.76 -16.77
C MET A 1 -15.81 0.58 -16.04
N LYS A 2 -14.81 0.93 -15.21
CA LYS A 2 -14.79 2.16 -14.39
C LYS A 2 -15.18 3.48 -15.10
N SER A 3 -14.70 3.70 -16.33
CA SER A 3 -15.02 4.89 -17.13
C SER A 3 -16.52 4.98 -17.46
N VAL A 4 -17.13 3.86 -17.82
CA VAL A 4 -18.57 3.76 -18.12
C VAL A 4 -19.38 4.03 -16.85
N VAL A 5 -19.02 3.37 -15.73
CA VAL A 5 -19.71 3.58 -14.44
C VAL A 5 -19.60 5.04 -14.00
N SER A 6 -18.42 5.67 -14.17
CA SER A 6 -18.24 7.10 -13.84
C SER A 6 -19.09 8.01 -14.73
N ALA A 7 -19.14 7.73 -16.04
CA ALA A 7 -19.96 8.48 -16.97
C ALA A 7 -21.45 8.39 -16.65
N ILE A 8 -21.94 7.23 -16.18
CA ILE A 8 -23.32 7.02 -15.72
C ILE A 8 -23.59 7.83 -14.44
N ILE A 9 -22.68 7.78 -13.45
CA ILE A 9 -22.80 8.60 -12.23
C ILE A 9 -22.91 10.09 -12.58
N ASP A 10 -22.10 10.56 -13.54
CA ASP A 10 -22.09 11.97 -13.94
C ASP A 10 -23.37 12.42 -14.68
N GLN A 11 -24.27 11.50 -15.08
CA GLN A 11 -25.56 11.85 -15.71
C GLN A 11 -26.61 12.37 -14.72
N ASP A 12 -26.41 12.20 -13.42
CA ASP A 12 -27.35 12.62 -12.40
C ASP A 12 -26.61 13.35 -11.27
N GLU A 13 -26.94 14.62 -11.04
CA GLU A 13 -26.23 15.46 -10.06
C GLU A 13 -26.41 14.98 -8.61
N LEU A 14 -27.52 14.30 -8.29
CA LEU A 14 -27.72 13.72 -6.96
C LEU A 14 -26.84 12.47 -6.79
N VAL A 15 -26.81 11.59 -7.79
CA VAL A 15 -25.95 10.40 -7.80
C VAL A 15 -24.48 10.80 -7.81
N LYS A 16 -24.09 11.81 -8.59
CA LYS A 16 -22.72 12.35 -8.61
C LYS A 16 -22.25 12.91 -7.28
N ARG A 17 -23.16 13.52 -6.52
CA ARG A 17 -22.86 14.02 -5.17
C ARG A 17 -22.80 12.91 -4.13
N GLY A 18 -23.63 11.88 -4.28
CA GLY A 18 -23.83 10.84 -3.27
C GLY A 18 -23.19 9.49 -3.58
N ALA A 19 -22.67 9.26 -4.78
CA ALA A 19 -22.09 7.98 -5.18
C ALA A 19 -20.73 8.15 -5.86
N SER A 20 -19.89 7.12 -5.76
CA SER A 20 -18.58 7.13 -6.42
C SER A 20 -18.11 5.73 -6.80
N VAL A 21 -17.37 5.63 -7.91
CA VAL A 21 -16.83 4.37 -8.42
C VAL A 21 -15.47 4.06 -7.81
N TYR A 22 -15.29 2.82 -7.40
CA TYR A 22 -14.03 2.29 -6.92
C TYR A 22 -13.69 0.92 -7.50
N VAL A 23 -12.72 0.87 -8.41
CA VAL A 23 -12.30 -0.36 -9.11
C VAL A 23 -13.50 -1.08 -9.73
N GLU A 24 -14.05 -2.10 -9.07
CA GLU A 24 -15.25 -2.86 -9.47
C GLU A 24 -16.51 -2.49 -8.66
N ASP A 25 -16.37 -1.76 -7.55
CA ASP A 25 -17.43 -1.44 -6.60
C ASP A 25 -17.97 0.01 -6.75
N ILE A 26 -19.16 0.25 -6.21
CA ILE A 26 -19.77 1.60 -6.11
C ILE A 26 -20.04 1.89 -4.63
N PHE A 27 -19.56 3.03 -4.15
CA PHE A 27 -19.86 3.52 -2.81
C PHE A 27 -21.01 4.51 -2.85
N VAL A 28 -21.97 4.36 -1.94
CA VAL A 28 -23.15 5.22 -1.82
C VAL A 28 -23.19 5.87 -0.44
N ASN A 29 -23.35 7.18 -0.40
CA ASN A 29 -23.61 7.97 0.78
C ASN A 29 -25.12 8.09 0.96
N GLU A 30 -25.68 7.20 1.80
CA GLU A 30 -27.14 7.15 2.04
C GLU A 30 -27.70 8.39 2.76
N GLU A 31 -26.84 9.30 3.27
CA GLU A 31 -27.29 10.62 3.74
C GLU A 31 -27.54 11.61 2.59
N VAL A 32 -27.00 11.35 1.41
CA VAL A 32 -27.13 12.20 0.22
C VAL A 32 -28.08 11.57 -0.81
N VAL A 33 -27.91 10.28 -1.11
CA VAL A 33 -28.71 9.55 -2.09
C VAL A 33 -28.92 8.12 -1.61
N SER A 34 -30.15 7.61 -1.65
CA SER A 34 -30.42 6.24 -1.21
C SER A 34 -29.81 5.22 -2.17
N LEU A 35 -29.43 4.05 -1.64
CA LEU A 35 -28.93 2.94 -2.46
C LEU A 35 -29.92 2.57 -3.57
N ASP A 36 -31.22 2.52 -3.27
CA ASP A 36 -32.27 2.19 -4.24
C ASP A 36 -32.41 3.23 -5.35
N TYR A 37 -32.09 4.49 -5.08
CA TYR A 37 -32.06 5.52 -6.11
C TYR A 37 -30.89 5.27 -7.06
N VAL A 38 -29.71 4.96 -6.51
CA VAL A 38 -28.51 4.63 -7.31
C VAL A 38 -28.75 3.37 -8.13
N LYS A 39 -29.31 2.29 -7.55
CA LYS A 39 -29.64 1.05 -8.29
C LYS A 39 -30.55 1.35 -9.49
N ARG A 40 -31.67 2.05 -9.27
CA ARG A 40 -32.61 2.45 -10.34
C ARG A 40 -31.96 3.35 -11.39
N HIS A 41 -31.01 4.20 -10.99
CA HIS A 41 -30.27 5.02 -11.95
C HIS A 41 -29.43 4.16 -12.89
N PHE A 42 -28.72 3.17 -12.35
CA PHE A 42 -27.90 2.24 -13.13
C PHE A 42 -28.74 1.30 -14.02
N GLU A 43 -29.91 0.85 -13.54
CA GLU A 43 -30.85 0.04 -14.32
C GLU A 43 -31.31 0.73 -15.62
N LYS A 44 -31.47 2.06 -15.62
CA LYS A 44 -31.79 2.84 -16.84
C LYS A 44 -30.76 2.67 -17.95
N TYR A 45 -29.52 2.31 -17.60
CA TYR A 45 -28.42 2.08 -18.53
C TYR A 45 -28.13 0.58 -18.74
N GLY A 46 -29.05 -0.29 -18.29
CA GLY A 46 -28.92 -1.75 -18.44
C GLY A 46 -27.90 -2.39 -17.50
N LEU A 47 -27.54 -1.72 -16.39
CA LEU A 47 -26.63 -2.25 -15.39
C LEU A 47 -27.39 -2.63 -14.12
N GLU A 48 -27.54 -3.94 -13.90
CA GLU A 48 -28.09 -4.48 -12.66
C GLU A 48 -27.03 -4.49 -11.56
N SER A 49 -27.44 -4.11 -10.35
CA SER A 49 -26.59 -4.15 -9.16
C SER A 49 -27.01 -5.30 -8.24
N LYS A 50 -26.03 -5.92 -7.59
CA LYS A 50 -26.28 -6.80 -6.44
C LYS A 50 -26.90 -6.02 -5.28
N GLU A 51 -27.39 -6.74 -4.28
CA GLU A 51 -27.76 -6.15 -2.99
C GLU A 51 -26.58 -5.41 -2.37
N GLY A 52 -26.85 -4.24 -1.78
CA GLY A 52 -25.81 -3.44 -1.16
C GLY A 52 -25.54 -3.89 0.26
N GLU A 53 -24.29 -3.76 0.69
CA GLU A 53 -23.87 -4.06 2.05
C GLU A 53 -23.74 -2.75 2.84
N GLN A 54 -24.42 -2.66 3.98
CA GLN A 54 -24.29 -1.51 4.90
C GLN A 54 -23.16 -1.74 5.91
N ILE A 55 -22.40 -0.67 6.20
CA ILE A 55 -21.33 -0.71 7.20
C ILE A 55 -21.94 -0.71 8.62
N GLY A 56 -22.32 -1.91 9.06
CA GLY A 56 -22.82 -2.22 10.40
C GLY A 56 -21.77 -2.85 11.32
N CYS A 57 -22.23 -3.53 12.38
CA CYS A 57 -21.37 -4.21 13.36
C CYS A 57 -20.59 -5.40 12.76
N ASN A 58 -21.15 -6.10 11.79
CA ASN A 58 -20.51 -7.26 11.14
C ASN A 58 -19.45 -6.85 10.10
N GLY A 59 -19.40 -5.56 9.74
CA GLY A 59 -18.50 -5.02 8.73
C GLY A 59 -18.83 -5.42 7.30
N VAL A 60 -18.25 -4.67 6.36
CA VAL A 60 -18.35 -4.87 4.92
C VAL A 60 -16.97 -5.15 4.37
N ARG A 61 -16.90 -6.07 3.40
CA ARG A 61 -15.65 -6.33 2.68
C ARG A 61 -15.44 -5.24 1.63
N ILE A 62 -14.29 -4.60 1.67
CA ILE A 62 -13.83 -3.63 0.66
C ILE A 62 -12.44 -4.08 0.21
N LEU A 63 -12.35 -4.65 -1.00
CA LEU A 63 -11.17 -5.37 -1.51
C LEU A 63 -10.70 -6.51 -0.59
N GLU A 64 -9.53 -6.35 0.03
CA GLU A 64 -8.90 -7.27 0.97
C GLU A 64 -9.01 -6.76 2.42
N LEU A 65 -9.81 -5.72 2.66
CA LEU A 65 -10.10 -5.16 3.97
C LEU A 65 -11.52 -5.48 4.42
N ARG A 66 -11.68 -5.68 5.72
CA ARG A 66 -12.95 -5.61 6.44
C ARG A 66 -13.08 -4.23 7.06
N VAL A 67 -14.21 -3.58 6.82
CA VAL A 67 -14.50 -2.23 7.30
C VAL A 67 -15.72 -2.29 8.21
N TYR A 68 -15.57 -1.92 9.48
CA TYR A 68 -16.62 -2.03 10.48
C TYR A 68 -16.58 -0.87 11.48
N LYS A 69 -17.61 -0.76 12.32
CA LYS A 69 -17.70 0.27 13.36
C LYS A 69 -17.29 -0.27 14.73
N VAL A 70 -16.35 0.40 15.38
CA VAL A 70 -15.96 0.21 16.79
C VAL A 70 -16.19 1.52 17.52
N CYS A 71 -17.08 1.53 18.53
CA CYS A 71 -17.44 2.73 19.29
C CYS A 71 -17.85 3.93 18.40
N GLY A 72 -18.59 3.67 17.32
CA GLY A 72 -19.02 4.69 16.35
C GLY A 72 -17.93 5.16 15.38
N LYS A 73 -16.67 4.76 15.58
CA LYS A 73 -15.57 5.01 14.66
C LYS A 73 -15.38 3.86 13.70
N LEU A 74 -14.82 4.19 12.57
CA LEU A 74 -14.67 3.33 11.43
C LEU A 74 -13.27 2.70 11.50
N THR A 75 -13.20 1.37 11.61
CA THR A 75 -11.98 0.60 11.90
C THR A 75 -11.77 -0.50 10.87
N TRP A 76 -10.62 -0.48 10.20
CA TRP A 76 -10.32 -1.45 9.15
C TRP A 76 -9.44 -2.56 9.70
N SER A 77 -9.64 -3.76 9.17
CA SER A 77 -8.76 -4.90 9.39
C SER A 77 -8.58 -5.66 8.08
N ARG A 78 -7.62 -6.59 8.05
CA ARG A 78 -7.51 -7.56 6.97
C ARG A 78 -8.77 -8.43 6.90
N GLU A 79 -9.25 -8.70 5.68
CA GLU A 79 -10.40 -9.59 5.43
C GLU A 79 -10.00 -11.06 5.55
N ASN A 80 -8.91 -11.44 4.87
CA ASN A 80 -8.45 -12.82 4.86
C ASN A 80 -7.79 -13.15 6.21
N GLN A 81 -8.36 -14.10 6.94
CA GLN A 81 -7.61 -14.72 8.03
C GLN A 81 -6.39 -15.43 7.42
N VAL A 82 -5.22 -15.15 7.97
CA VAL A 82 -4.00 -15.79 7.49
C VAL A 82 -4.04 -17.22 8.02
N ASP A 83 -4.51 -18.17 7.21
CA ASP A 83 -4.62 -19.57 7.58
C ASP A 83 -3.32 -20.05 8.23
N ALA A 84 -3.42 -20.69 9.40
CA ALA A 84 -2.27 -21.28 10.08
C ALA A 84 -1.50 -22.17 9.10
N MET A 85 -0.17 -21.99 9.04
CA MET A 85 0.72 -22.70 8.12
C MET A 85 0.62 -24.21 8.32
N SER A 86 -0.27 -24.86 7.58
CA SER A 86 -0.49 -26.32 7.61
C SER A 86 0.01 -27.02 6.36
N LYS A 87 0.70 -26.31 5.46
CA LYS A 87 1.05 -26.80 4.12
C LYS A 87 2.56 -26.91 3.95
N LYS A 88 2.98 -27.97 3.26
CA LYS A 88 4.28 -28.02 2.60
C LYS A 88 4.46 -26.73 1.78
N LEU A 89 5.51 -25.98 2.08
CA LEU A 89 5.80 -24.75 1.36
C LEU A 89 6.37 -25.09 -0.01
N SER A 90 5.83 -24.48 -1.06
CA SER A 90 6.43 -24.40 -2.38
C SER A 90 6.64 -22.95 -2.77
N ARG A 91 7.40 -22.66 -3.84
CA ARG A 91 7.54 -21.30 -4.36
C ARG A 91 6.17 -20.65 -4.63
N LYS A 92 5.25 -21.39 -5.24
CA LYS A 92 3.88 -20.90 -5.53
C LYS A 92 3.11 -20.58 -4.25
N VAL A 93 3.20 -21.44 -3.24
CA VAL A 93 2.52 -21.22 -1.95
C VAL A 93 3.09 -20.00 -1.24
N VAL A 94 4.42 -19.85 -1.19
CA VAL A 94 5.09 -18.69 -0.60
C VAL A 94 4.65 -17.38 -1.27
N PHE A 95 4.61 -17.35 -2.60
CA PHE A 95 4.16 -16.17 -3.35
C PHE A 95 2.68 -15.84 -3.05
N SER A 96 1.81 -16.84 -3.07
CA SER A 96 0.38 -16.68 -2.79
C SER A 96 0.13 -16.17 -1.36
N ILE A 97 0.85 -16.70 -0.37
CA ILE A 97 0.79 -16.21 1.01
C ILE A 97 1.22 -14.75 1.08
N CYS A 98 2.35 -14.41 0.48
CA CYS A 98 2.84 -13.04 0.49
C CYS A 98 1.85 -12.08 -0.20
N GLU A 99 1.19 -12.51 -1.28
CA GLU A 99 0.14 -11.73 -1.93
C GLU A 99 -1.08 -11.53 -1.03
N GLN A 100 -1.52 -12.55 -0.29
CA GLN A 100 -2.58 -12.40 0.71
C GLN A 100 -2.18 -11.48 1.88
N LEU A 101 -0.88 -11.41 2.19
CA LEU A 101 -0.35 -10.60 3.28
C LEU A 101 -0.18 -9.12 2.92
N VAL A 102 0.13 -8.78 1.66
CA VAL A 102 0.44 -7.38 1.29
C VAL A 102 -0.21 -6.89 -0.01
N GLY A 103 -1.03 -7.69 -0.69
CA GLY A 103 -1.46 -7.46 -2.08
C GLY A 103 -2.19 -6.14 -2.34
N HIS A 104 -3.45 -6.05 -1.92
CA HIS A 104 -4.32 -4.89 -2.13
C HIS A 104 -4.63 -4.19 -0.82
N LEU A 105 -3.63 -4.11 0.05
CA LEU A 105 -3.73 -3.45 1.34
C LEU A 105 -2.99 -2.10 1.30
N PRO A 106 -3.63 -1.02 1.76
CA PRO A 106 -3.10 0.32 1.62
C PRO A 106 -1.92 0.56 2.55
N VAL A 107 -1.90 -0.12 3.70
CA VAL A 107 -0.87 0.03 4.72
C VAL A 107 -0.49 -1.36 5.18
N CYS A 108 0.77 -1.72 4.97
CA CYS A 108 1.33 -3.00 5.37
C CYS A 108 2.64 -2.86 6.16
N GLY A 109 3.20 -1.65 6.23
CA GLY A 109 4.37 -1.33 7.05
C GLY A 109 5.54 -2.29 6.79
N TRP A 110 6.11 -2.79 7.88
CA TRP A 110 7.23 -3.73 7.88
C TRP A 110 6.96 -5.04 7.11
N LEU A 111 5.69 -5.42 6.93
CA LEU A 111 5.32 -6.67 6.29
C LEU A 111 5.69 -6.69 4.79
N CYS A 112 5.69 -5.52 4.13
CA CYS A 112 6.08 -5.38 2.73
C CYS A 112 7.51 -5.84 2.46
N ALA A 113 8.46 -5.36 3.27
CA ALA A 113 9.88 -5.71 3.15
C ALA A 113 10.11 -7.21 3.44
N VAL A 114 9.39 -7.75 4.42
CA VAL A 114 9.52 -9.15 4.85
C VAL A 114 8.94 -10.11 3.80
N CYS A 115 7.72 -9.89 3.33
CA CYS A 115 7.11 -10.70 2.26
C CYS A 115 7.96 -10.70 0.99
N SER A 116 8.55 -9.55 0.70
CA SER A 116 9.51 -9.41 -0.40
C SER A 116 10.77 -10.24 -0.21
N LEU A 117 11.36 -10.23 0.99
CA LEU A 117 12.52 -11.04 1.32
C LEU A 117 12.22 -12.54 1.23
N PHE A 118 11.02 -12.97 1.66
CA PHE A 118 10.56 -14.34 1.47
C PHE A 118 10.48 -14.75 0.00
N LYS A 119 9.90 -13.90 -0.86
CA LYS A 119 9.85 -14.13 -2.31
C LYS A 119 11.26 -14.30 -2.91
N ARG A 120 12.22 -13.46 -2.52
CA ARG A 120 13.62 -13.61 -2.96
C ARG A 120 14.26 -14.91 -2.48
N ARG A 121 14.12 -15.20 -1.18
CA ARG A 121 14.72 -16.38 -0.57
C ARG A 121 14.19 -17.65 -1.20
N VAL A 122 12.88 -17.77 -1.40
CA VAL A 122 12.32 -18.97 -2.02
C VAL A 122 12.77 -19.13 -3.47
N VAL A 123 12.92 -18.04 -4.23
CA VAL A 123 13.47 -18.09 -5.60
C VAL A 123 14.91 -18.61 -5.58
N SER A 124 15.75 -18.19 -4.62
CA SER A 124 17.12 -18.69 -4.50
C SER A 124 17.22 -20.18 -4.12
N LEU A 125 16.19 -20.71 -3.44
CA LEU A 125 16.16 -22.08 -2.91
C LEU A 125 15.54 -23.11 -3.84
N THR A 126 14.80 -22.68 -4.86
CA THR A 126 14.00 -23.55 -5.72
C THR A 126 14.34 -23.31 -7.19
N LYS A 127 13.95 -24.20 -8.10
CA LYS A 127 14.05 -23.97 -9.56
C LYS A 127 12.68 -23.76 -10.17
N GLY A 128 11.70 -24.58 -9.80
CA GLY A 128 10.32 -24.55 -10.25
C GLY A 128 9.33 -23.92 -9.26
N TRP A 129 8.11 -23.67 -9.74
CA TRP A 129 7.03 -23.09 -8.93
C TRP A 129 6.45 -24.07 -7.89
N ASN A 130 6.53 -25.37 -8.16
CA ASN A 130 5.95 -26.41 -7.29
C ASN A 130 7.01 -27.11 -6.42
N ASP A 131 8.28 -26.74 -6.55
CA ASP A 131 9.38 -27.32 -5.76
C ASP A 131 9.13 -27.08 -4.28
N GLU A 132 9.29 -28.15 -3.49
CA GLU A 132 9.17 -28.09 -2.04
C GLU A 132 10.34 -27.28 -1.44
N VAL A 133 10.02 -26.43 -0.47
CA VAL A 133 10.99 -25.62 0.25
C VAL A 133 11.46 -26.37 1.48
N CYS A 134 12.69 -26.86 1.44
CA CYS A 134 13.30 -27.63 2.53
C CYS A 134 14.05 -26.77 3.57
N ASP A 135 14.03 -25.44 3.43
CA ASP A 135 14.74 -24.53 4.33
C ASP A 135 13.95 -24.30 5.63
N GLU A 136 14.41 -24.93 6.71
CA GLU A 136 13.78 -24.86 8.03
C GLU A 136 13.87 -23.46 8.67
N ASN A 137 14.91 -22.68 8.34
CA ASN A 137 15.00 -21.29 8.81
C ASN A 137 13.93 -20.43 8.16
N LEU A 138 13.70 -20.58 6.85
CA LEU A 138 12.63 -19.89 6.14
C LEU A 138 11.27 -20.26 6.72
N LYS A 139 10.99 -21.56 6.94
CA LYS A 139 9.74 -22.01 7.57
C LYS A 139 9.53 -21.40 8.94
N ARG A 140 10.58 -21.38 9.78
CA ARG A 140 10.54 -20.79 11.12
C ARG A 140 10.27 -19.28 11.07
N VAL A 141 10.97 -18.55 10.20
CA VAL A 141 10.78 -17.10 10.07
C VAL A 141 9.39 -16.79 9.50
N PHE A 142 8.85 -17.62 8.59
CA PHE A 142 7.46 -17.52 8.16
C PHE A 142 6.50 -17.60 9.35
N GLN A 143 6.64 -18.63 10.20
CA GLN A 143 5.80 -18.76 11.38
C GLN A 143 5.92 -17.57 12.33
N GLU A 144 7.15 -17.10 12.60
CA GLU A 144 7.38 -15.91 13.45
C GLU A 144 6.70 -14.65 12.89
N VAL A 145 6.68 -14.48 11.56
CA VAL A 145 6.02 -13.33 10.91
C VAL A 145 4.50 -13.43 11.03
N TYR A 146 3.95 -14.64 10.85
CA TYR A 146 2.52 -14.88 11.08
C TYR A 146 2.11 -14.58 12.53
N ASP A 147 2.89 -15.05 13.50
CA ASP A 147 2.63 -14.79 14.91
C ASP A 147 2.69 -13.29 15.25
N GLU A 148 3.58 -12.52 14.60
CA GLU A 148 3.64 -11.07 14.75
C GLU A 148 2.46 -10.36 14.09
N VAL A 149 2.02 -10.78 12.90
CA VAL A 149 0.80 -10.26 12.25
C VAL A 149 -0.43 -10.55 13.10
N ALA A 150 -0.53 -11.74 13.69
CA ALA A 150 -1.64 -12.10 14.58
C ALA A 150 -1.69 -11.23 15.85
N LYS A 151 -0.52 -10.79 16.35
CA LYS A 151 -0.44 -9.88 17.51
C LYS A 151 -0.77 -8.43 17.15
N CYS A 152 -0.24 -7.94 16.03
CA CYS A 152 -0.40 -6.56 15.59
C CYS A 152 -0.30 -6.48 14.07
N ASP A 153 -1.44 -6.66 13.39
CA ASP A 153 -1.52 -6.56 11.95
C ASP A 153 -1.32 -5.11 11.51
N PRO A 154 -0.30 -4.77 10.70
CA PRO A 154 -0.10 -3.41 10.22
C PRO A 154 -1.26 -2.87 9.35
N ALA A 155 -2.08 -3.75 8.78
CA ALA A 155 -3.28 -3.36 8.04
C ALA A 155 -4.43 -2.90 8.94
N TYR A 156 -4.38 -3.22 10.25
CA TYR A 156 -5.38 -2.79 11.21
C TYR A 156 -5.27 -1.29 11.51
N GLY A 157 -6.42 -0.61 11.67
CA GLY A 157 -6.48 0.74 12.24
C GLY A 157 -7.64 1.60 11.73
N ASP A 158 -7.82 2.75 12.39
CA ASP A 158 -8.63 3.85 11.88
C ASP A 158 -7.83 4.62 10.82
N ARG A 159 -8.48 4.86 9.70
CA ARG A 159 -7.87 5.36 8.48
C ARG A 159 -8.77 6.41 7.81
N VAL A 160 -9.83 6.84 8.51
CA VAL A 160 -10.63 7.97 8.11
C VAL A 160 -9.79 9.23 8.32
N VAL A 161 -9.55 9.96 7.23
CA VAL A 161 -8.78 11.20 7.26
C VAL A 161 -9.55 12.31 6.57
N HIS A 162 -9.34 13.55 7.02
CA HIS A 162 -9.89 14.75 6.41
C HIS A 162 -8.77 15.77 6.19
N GLY A 163 -8.89 16.58 5.13
CA GLY A 163 -7.90 17.61 4.78
C GLY A 163 -7.16 17.34 3.47
N ASP A 164 -6.60 18.39 2.88
CA ASP A 164 -5.81 18.33 1.64
C ASP A 164 -4.31 18.59 1.88
N GLU A 165 -3.90 18.69 3.15
CA GLU A 165 -2.50 18.73 3.56
C GLU A 165 -2.01 17.32 3.93
N GLY A 166 -0.83 16.92 3.48
CA GLY A 166 -0.25 15.64 3.86
C GLY A 166 1.28 15.61 3.80
N ASN A 167 1.82 14.58 4.44
CA ASN A 167 3.24 14.34 4.57
C ASN A 167 3.63 13.11 3.74
N VAL A 168 4.73 13.23 3.01
CA VAL A 168 5.37 12.14 2.27
C VAL A 168 6.65 11.79 3.00
N TRP A 169 6.67 10.66 3.70
CA TRP A 169 7.88 10.16 4.34
C TRP A 169 8.58 9.22 3.39
N VAL A 170 9.88 9.35 3.25
CA VAL A 170 10.69 8.48 2.39
C VAL A 170 11.86 7.92 3.16
N ASP A 171 12.31 6.76 2.72
CA ASP A 171 13.53 6.14 3.21
C ASP A 171 14.07 5.19 2.13
N ALA A 172 15.36 4.86 2.21
CA ALA A 172 15.93 3.74 1.52
C ALA A 172 16.99 3.01 2.35
N SER A 173 17.05 1.70 2.16
CA SER A 173 18.07 0.81 2.69
C SER A 173 18.68 -0.02 1.57
N SER A 174 19.74 -0.79 1.85
CA SER A 174 20.28 -1.76 0.89
C SER A 174 19.26 -2.79 0.38
N LEU A 175 18.12 -2.97 1.05
CA LEU A 175 17.09 -3.93 0.68
C LEU A 175 16.02 -3.31 -0.23
N ALA A 176 15.56 -2.11 0.10
CA ALA A 176 14.40 -1.49 -0.50
C ALA A 176 14.41 0.03 -0.33
N SER A 177 13.64 0.71 -1.14
CA SER A 177 13.19 2.09 -0.90
C SER A 177 11.70 2.07 -0.54
N GLY A 178 11.22 3.08 0.18
CA GLY A 178 9.85 3.10 0.66
C GLY A 178 9.30 4.50 0.80
N ALA A 179 7.98 4.63 0.68
CA ALA A 179 7.27 5.87 0.94
C ALA A 179 6.00 5.65 1.76
N VAL A 180 5.69 6.60 2.64
CA VAL A 180 4.46 6.64 3.44
C VAL A 180 3.73 7.96 3.20
N ILE A 181 2.43 7.89 2.94
CA ILE A 181 1.53 9.04 2.95
C ILE A 181 0.86 9.12 4.32
N GLN A 182 1.02 10.26 4.98
CA GLN A 182 0.36 10.57 6.25
C GLN A 182 -0.50 11.81 6.10
N VAL A 183 -1.75 11.75 6.56
CA VAL A 183 -2.67 12.90 6.62
C VAL A 183 -3.08 13.10 8.08
N GLY A 184 -2.80 14.29 8.62
CA GLY A 184 -2.92 14.54 10.05
C GLY A 184 -1.98 13.62 10.85
N LYS A 185 -2.54 12.73 11.67
CA LYS A 185 -1.78 11.74 12.47
C LYS A 185 -1.84 10.33 11.90
N THR A 186 -2.52 10.14 10.78
CA THR A 186 -2.89 8.83 10.28
C THR A 186 -2.11 8.49 9.02
N THR A 187 -1.43 7.34 9.02
CA THR A 187 -0.87 6.77 7.80
C THR A 187 -2.01 6.24 6.95
N VAL A 188 -2.08 6.67 5.70
CA VAL A 188 -3.19 6.35 4.79
C VAL A 188 -2.79 5.45 3.64
N GLU A 189 -1.52 5.48 3.26
CA GLU A 189 -0.96 4.60 2.25
C GLU A 189 0.54 4.43 2.50
N ASP A 190 1.07 3.22 2.26
CA ASP A 190 2.50 2.96 2.19
C ASP A 190 2.86 2.10 0.98
N ALA A 191 4.12 2.17 0.58
CA ALA A 191 4.64 1.38 -0.52
C ALA A 191 6.14 1.08 -0.33
N THR A 192 6.53 -0.14 -0.68
CA THR A 192 7.93 -0.60 -0.65
C THR A 192 8.36 -1.05 -2.05
N TRP A 193 9.49 -0.54 -2.52
CA TRP A 193 10.12 -0.93 -3.77
C TRP A 193 11.47 -1.58 -3.54
N LEU A 194 11.61 -2.78 -4.04
CA LEU A 194 12.74 -3.65 -3.81
C LEU A 194 13.96 -3.28 -4.67
N GLN A 195 15.14 -3.18 -4.06
CA GLN A 195 16.40 -2.95 -4.79
C GLN A 195 17.00 -4.25 -5.33
N LYS A 196 17.51 -4.27 -6.56
CA LYS A 196 18.13 -5.48 -7.13
C LYS A 196 19.30 -5.95 -6.26
N GLU A 197 19.50 -7.26 -6.15
CA GLU A 197 20.72 -7.77 -5.51
C GLU A 197 21.94 -7.28 -6.30
N MET A 198 22.91 -6.68 -5.60
CA MET A 198 24.10 -6.05 -6.18
C MET A 198 23.84 -4.77 -7.00
N SER A 199 22.76 -4.03 -6.75
CA SER A 199 22.64 -2.70 -7.35
C SER A 199 23.78 -1.79 -6.89
N GLU A 200 24.61 -1.34 -7.82
CA GLU A 200 25.66 -0.34 -7.60
C GLU A 200 25.11 1.07 -7.28
N GLY A 201 23.78 1.22 -7.25
CA GLY A 201 23.12 2.48 -6.94
C GLY A 201 23.43 2.92 -5.51
N HIS A 202 23.92 4.15 -5.37
CA HIS A 202 24.08 4.79 -4.07
C HIS A 202 22.72 4.88 -3.35
N ILE A 203 22.71 4.63 -2.03
CA ILE A 203 21.49 4.66 -1.21
C ILE A 203 20.70 5.97 -1.35
N ASN A 204 21.39 7.09 -1.48
CA ASN A 204 20.79 8.41 -1.72
C ASN A 204 19.99 8.46 -3.05
N MET A 205 20.42 7.76 -4.10
CA MET A 205 19.67 7.68 -5.36
C MET A 205 18.40 6.84 -5.22
N ALA A 206 18.44 5.79 -4.40
CA ALA A 206 17.27 4.97 -4.13
C ALA A 206 16.23 5.72 -3.27
N GLU A 207 16.68 6.52 -2.32
CA GLU A 207 15.79 7.37 -1.52
C GLU A 207 15.25 8.54 -2.36
N LEU A 208 16.04 9.11 -3.27
CA LEU A 208 15.54 10.07 -4.26
C LEU A 208 14.45 9.45 -5.17
N ASP A 209 14.61 8.20 -5.60
CA ASP A 209 13.54 7.48 -6.33
C ASP A 209 12.29 7.29 -5.45
N ALA A 210 12.45 7.04 -4.13
CA ALA A 210 11.32 7.02 -3.21
C ALA A 210 10.63 8.39 -3.08
N VAL A 211 11.35 9.51 -3.11
CA VAL A 211 10.75 10.86 -3.20
C VAL A 211 9.85 10.97 -4.42
N MET A 212 10.35 10.59 -5.60
CA MET A 212 9.57 10.69 -6.84
C MET A 212 8.31 9.82 -6.79
N ARG A 213 8.41 8.60 -6.27
CA ARG A 213 7.26 7.69 -6.14
C ARG A 213 6.28 8.14 -5.06
N GLY A 214 6.77 8.60 -3.91
CA GLY A 214 5.96 9.15 -2.83
C GLY A 214 5.20 10.41 -3.26
N MET A 215 5.82 11.27 -4.06
CA MET A 215 5.14 12.42 -4.67
C MET A 215 4.02 12.00 -5.63
N ASN A 216 4.24 10.97 -6.45
CA ASN A 216 3.17 10.42 -7.30
C ASN A 216 2.00 9.86 -6.48
N MET A 217 2.28 9.22 -5.35
CA MET A 217 1.24 8.78 -4.41
C MET A 217 0.48 10.00 -3.85
N ALA A 218 1.17 11.04 -3.38
CA ALA A 218 0.54 12.26 -2.87
C ALA A 218 -0.37 12.96 -3.89
N LEU A 219 0.06 13.02 -5.16
CA LEU A 219 -0.73 13.56 -6.26
C LEU A 219 -1.97 12.72 -6.54
N THR A 220 -1.85 11.39 -6.46
CA THR A 220 -2.99 10.48 -6.60
C THR A 220 -3.99 10.66 -5.46
N TRP A 221 -3.47 10.96 -4.26
CA TRP A 221 -4.25 11.38 -3.11
C TRP A 221 -4.85 12.79 -3.21
N LYS A 222 -4.52 13.55 -4.27
CA LYS A 222 -4.97 14.93 -4.48
C LYS A 222 -4.64 15.85 -3.31
N LEU A 223 -3.50 15.60 -2.66
CA LEU A 223 -2.96 16.51 -1.66
C LEU A 223 -2.56 17.81 -2.34
N LYS A 224 -2.96 18.95 -1.76
CA LYS A 224 -2.65 20.28 -2.27
C LYS A 224 -1.44 20.89 -1.59
N LYS A 225 -1.19 20.53 -0.34
CA LYS A 225 -0.02 20.97 0.42
C LYS A 225 0.75 19.75 0.90
N ILE A 226 1.97 19.64 0.42
CA ILE A 226 2.81 18.46 0.64
C ILE A 226 4.06 18.88 1.40
N THR A 227 4.42 18.07 2.41
CA THR A 227 5.72 18.14 3.07
C THR A 227 6.44 16.81 2.91
N ILE A 228 7.63 16.82 2.32
CA ILE A 228 8.50 15.64 2.18
C ILE A 228 9.37 15.53 3.43
N PHE A 229 9.48 14.32 3.98
CA PHE A 229 10.34 13.97 5.11
C PHE A 229 11.34 12.92 4.66
N THR A 230 12.63 13.20 4.86
CA THR A 230 13.77 12.33 4.53
C THR A 230 14.76 12.38 5.68
N ASP A 231 15.51 11.31 5.91
CA ASP A 231 16.61 11.28 6.87
C ASP A 231 18.00 11.39 6.20
N SER A 232 18.05 11.43 4.86
CA SER A 232 19.26 11.71 4.10
C SER A 232 19.49 13.21 3.90
N VAL A 233 20.58 13.72 4.48
CA VAL A 233 21.06 15.11 4.27
C VAL A 233 21.29 15.39 2.78
N THR A 234 21.81 14.42 2.03
CA THR A 234 22.08 14.58 0.60
C THR A 234 20.78 14.72 -0.20
N VAL A 235 19.80 13.86 0.05
CA VAL A 235 18.50 13.91 -0.62
C VAL A 235 17.74 15.19 -0.24
N PHE A 236 17.78 15.56 1.05
CA PHE A 236 17.23 16.83 1.52
C PHE A 236 17.78 18.01 0.71
N GLN A 237 19.10 18.09 0.54
CA GLN A 237 19.73 19.19 -0.20
C GLN A 237 19.33 19.17 -1.67
N TRP A 238 19.44 18.03 -2.36
CA TRP A 238 19.10 17.91 -3.79
C TRP A 238 17.66 18.28 -4.08
N VAL A 239 16.72 17.79 -3.26
CA VAL A 239 15.29 18.07 -3.46
C VAL A 239 14.97 19.52 -3.13
N SER A 240 15.53 20.06 -2.04
CA SER A 240 15.29 21.46 -1.65
C SER A 240 15.82 22.44 -2.70
N ASP A 241 17.02 22.18 -3.23
CA ASP A 241 17.63 23.01 -4.28
C ASP A 241 16.79 22.97 -5.55
N ALA A 242 16.40 21.78 -6.01
CA ALA A 242 15.56 21.64 -7.20
C ALA A 242 14.20 22.35 -7.03
N LEU A 243 13.51 22.14 -5.91
CA LEU A 243 12.21 22.81 -5.67
C LEU A 243 12.35 24.33 -5.65
N THR A 244 13.43 24.85 -5.08
CA THR A 244 13.73 26.28 -5.04
C THR A 244 14.03 26.82 -6.45
N GLU A 245 14.87 26.14 -7.21
CA GLU A 245 15.26 26.51 -8.58
C GLU A 245 14.03 26.60 -9.51
N TYR A 246 13.11 25.65 -9.40
CA TYR A 246 11.91 25.60 -10.23
C TYR A 246 10.69 26.33 -9.63
N GLY A 247 10.83 26.98 -8.47
CA GLY A 247 9.75 27.71 -7.80
C GLY A 247 8.55 26.83 -7.40
N ILE A 248 8.80 25.55 -7.09
CA ILE A 248 7.77 24.58 -6.73
C ILE A 248 7.48 24.68 -5.23
N ASN A 249 6.24 24.99 -4.86
CA ASN A 249 5.81 25.14 -3.47
C ASN A 249 5.56 23.79 -2.78
N VAL A 250 6.63 23.10 -2.42
CA VAL A 250 6.62 21.87 -1.60
C VAL A 250 7.64 22.02 -0.48
N ASN A 251 7.26 21.69 0.75
CA ASN A 251 8.19 21.76 1.88
C ASN A 251 9.03 20.48 1.95
N VAL A 252 10.29 20.58 2.34
CA VAL A 252 11.15 19.43 2.63
C VAL A 252 11.67 19.57 4.05
N LYS A 253 11.70 18.47 4.81
CA LYS A 253 12.21 18.42 6.18
C LYS A 253 13.16 17.25 6.35
N LEU A 254 14.33 17.55 6.89
CA LEU A 254 15.26 16.55 7.37
C LEU A 254 14.81 16.06 8.76
N VAL A 255 14.76 14.75 8.96
CA VAL A 255 14.40 14.11 10.24
C VAL A 255 15.42 13.06 10.64
N PRO A 256 15.56 12.75 11.94
CA PRO A 256 16.32 11.58 12.37
C PRO A 256 15.66 10.27 11.90
N SER A 257 16.45 9.27 11.52
CA SER A 257 15.95 7.95 11.05
C SER A 257 14.95 7.30 12.01
N LYS A 258 15.18 7.43 13.33
CA LYS A 258 14.29 6.90 14.38
C LYS A 258 12.87 7.49 14.37
N ASP A 259 12.71 8.67 13.79
CA ASP A 259 11.45 9.40 13.71
C ASP A 259 10.82 9.25 12.30
N SER A 260 11.48 8.53 11.37
CA SER A 260 10.99 8.29 10.02
C SER A 260 9.90 7.22 10.00
N LEU A 261 8.73 7.57 9.48
CA LEU A 261 7.65 6.60 9.27
C LEU A 261 7.94 5.61 8.12
N ALA A 262 8.88 5.94 7.23
CA ALA A 262 9.25 5.08 6.11
C ALA A 262 10.32 4.04 6.47
N ASP A 263 11.05 4.22 7.58
CA ASP A 263 12.10 3.29 8.03
C ASP A 263 11.63 1.82 8.15
N PRO A 264 10.45 1.52 8.72
CA PRO A 264 9.93 0.16 8.76
C PRO A 264 9.70 -0.46 7.38
N LEU A 265 9.48 0.34 6.33
CA LEU A 265 9.22 -0.15 4.97
C LEU A 265 10.48 -0.66 4.27
N THR A 266 11.65 -0.21 4.70
CA THR A 266 12.91 -0.52 4.03
C THR A 266 13.73 -1.53 4.81
N ARG A 267 13.37 -1.79 6.08
CA ARG A 267 14.11 -2.68 6.97
C ARG A 267 13.37 -3.97 7.27
N VAL A 268 14.18 -4.99 7.58
CA VAL A 268 13.73 -6.25 8.17
C VAL A 268 14.43 -6.42 9.51
N ARG A 269 13.71 -6.87 10.53
CA ARG A 269 14.28 -7.13 11.86
C ARG A 269 15.52 -8.03 11.72
N SER A 270 16.64 -7.64 12.34
CA SER A 270 17.93 -8.36 12.20
C SER A 270 17.83 -9.84 12.56
N ARG A 271 17.01 -10.21 13.54
CA ARG A 271 16.76 -11.60 13.93
C ARG A 271 16.18 -12.47 12.78
N TRP A 272 15.42 -11.87 11.88
CA TRP A 272 14.86 -12.55 10.70
C TRP A 272 15.84 -12.51 9.55
N LEU A 273 16.45 -11.33 9.32
CA LEU A 273 17.44 -11.16 8.26
C LEU A 273 18.58 -12.17 8.41
N ASN A 274 19.17 -12.27 9.61
CA ASN A 274 20.29 -13.17 9.89
C ASN A 274 19.93 -14.63 9.58
N LYS A 275 18.78 -15.13 10.08
CA LYS A 275 18.30 -16.49 9.81
C LYS A 275 18.09 -16.78 8.32
N LEU A 276 17.67 -15.78 7.56
CA LEU A 276 17.42 -15.89 6.11
C LEU A 276 18.70 -15.72 5.27
N THR A 277 19.73 -15.06 5.82
CA THR A 277 21.01 -14.81 5.13
C THR A 277 22.14 -15.76 5.52
N GLU A 278 22.04 -16.47 6.65
CA GLU A 278 23.07 -17.38 7.20
C GLU A 278 23.49 -18.52 6.24
N VAL A 279 22.77 -18.73 5.14
CA VAL A 279 23.07 -19.77 4.14
C VAL A 279 23.79 -19.22 2.90
N LYS A 280 24.26 -17.96 2.89
CA LYS A 280 24.96 -17.35 1.75
C LYS A 280 26.28 -18.00 1.34
N HIS A 281 26.77 -19.04 2.03
CA HIS A 281 28.04 -19.67 1.68
C HIS A 281 28.02 -20.64 0.50
N LEU A 282 26.88 -20.94 -0.13
CA LEU A 282 26.82 -21.90 -1.24
C LEU A 282 25.87 -21.44 -2.36
N SER A 283 26.27 -20.47 -3.19
CA SER A 283 26.02 -20.50 -4.64
C SER A 283 26.51 -19.21 -5.31
N ASN A 284 27.70 -19.28 -5.92
CA ASN A 284 28.10 -18.34 -6.96
C ASN A 284 27.50 -18.82 -8.29
N SER A 285 26.44 -18.17 -8.75
CA SER A 285 26.06 -18.24 -10.17
C SER A 285 25.77 -16.84 -10.67
N ILE A 286 26.64 -16.36 -11.55
CA ILE A 286 26.51 -15.09 -12.29
C ILE A 286 25.63 -15.37 -13.52
N GLY A 287 24.46 -14.74 -13.58
CA GLY A 287 23.61 -14.75 -14.77
C GLY A 287 23.80 -13.47 -15.57
N ALA A 288 24.34 -13.58 -16.78
CA ALA A 288 24.35 -12.50 -17.76
C ALA A 288 22.92 -12.26 -18.27
N VAL A 289 22.53 -10.99 -18.51
CA VAL A 289 21.28 -10.68 -19.20
C VAL A 289 21.52 -9.59 -20.25
N PHE A 290 21.22 -9.99 -21.49
CA PHE A 290 21.08 -9.20 -22.71
C PHE A 290 19.84 -8.30 -22.62
N ALA A 291 19.90 -7.08 -23.13
CA ALA A 291 18.78 -6.13 -23.10
C ALA A 291 18.39 -5.72 -24.52
N GLU A 292 17.16 -6.03 -24.95
CA GLU A 292 16.45 -5.27 -25.99
C GLU A 292 14.94 -5.20 -25.73
N ALA A 293 14.39 -4.03 -26.11
CA ALA A 293 13.00 -3.56 -26.19
C ALA A 293 12.15 -3.53 -24.89
N GLU A 294 11.64 -2.34 -24.56
CA GLU A 294 10.75 -2.10 -23.40
C GLU A 294 9.56 -3.05 -23.39
N SER A 295 9.60 -4.00 -22.45
CA SER A 295 8.52 -4.94 -22.18
C SER A 295 7.38 -4.23 -21.44
N ILE A 296 6.12 -4.65 -21.64
CA ILE A 296 4.98 -4.25 -20.81
C ILE A 296 5.29 -4.46 -19.30
N SER A 297 6.16 -5.40 -18.95
CA SER A 297 6.69 -5.59 -17.60
C SER A 297 7.55 -4.42 -17.09
N SER A 298 8.39 -3.80 -17.94
CA SER A 298 9.17 -2.62 -17.53
C SER A 298 8.30 -1.38 -17.38
N ILE A 299 7.21 -1.28 -18.15
CA ILE A 299 6.17 -0.26 -17.95
C ILE A 299 5.47 -0.51 -16.61
N HIS A 300 4.95 -1.72 -16.35
CA HIS A 300 4.29 -2.10 -15.08
C HIS A 300 5.19 -2.01 -13.84
N LYS A 301 6.50 -2.23 -13.98
CA LYS A 301 7.49 -2.06 -12.89
C LYS A 301 7.81 -0.58 -12.62
N ARG A 302 7.77 0.28 -13.65
CA ARG A 302 7.93 1.75 -13.51
C ARG A 302 6.66 2.40 -12.98
N THR A 303 5.49 1.98 -13.45
CA THR A 303 4.16 2.44 -12.99
C THR A 303 3.67 1.70 -11.75
N GLY A 304 4.61 1.25 -10.89
CA GLY A 304 4.45 0.27 -9.81
C GLY A 304 3.02 0.02 -9.36
N HIS A 305 2.54 -1.22 -9.47
CA HIS A 305 1.20 -1.68 -9.07
C HIS A 305 0.61 -0.88 -7.89
N PHE A 306 -0.12 0.18 -8.22
CA PHE A 306 -0.70 1.13 -7.29
C PHE A 306 -2.01 0.53 -6.74
N GLY A 307 -1.87 -0.50 -5.92
CA GLY A 307 -2.99 -1.07 -5.18
C GLY A 307 -3.50 -0.05 -4.18
N VAL A 308 -4.81 0.18 -4.15
CA VAL A 308 -5.54 0.92 -3.10
C VAL A 308 -5.58 2.45 -3.18
N ASN A 309 -4.98 3.08 -4.18
CA ASN A 309 -4.82 4.56 -4.31
C ASN A 309 -6.10 5.44 -4.34
N ARG A 310 -7.29 4.89 -4.08
CA ARG A 310 -8.54 5.65 -4.03
C ARG A 310 -9.56 5.23 -2.96
N THR A 311 -9.39 4.11 -2.26
CA THR A 311 -10.44 3.59 -1.34
C THR A 311 -10.79 4.65 -0.31
N TYR A 312 -9.79 5.15 0.40
CA TYR A 312 -9.99 6.14 1.46
C TYR A 312 -10.33 7.53 0.98
N ASN A 313 -9.80 7.91 -0.18
CA ASN A 313 -10.09 9.21 -0.74
C ASN A 313 -11.56 9.32 -1.19
N PHE A 314 -12.15 8.20 -1.64
CA PHE A 314 -13.58 8.09 -1.93
C PHE A 314 -14.42 7.89 -0.68
N VAL A 315 -14.00 7.03 0.25
CA VAL A 315 -14.66 6.89 1.56
C VAL A 315 -14.74 8.25 2.26
N ARG A 316 -13.69 9.08 2.22
CA ARG A 316 -13.69 10.45 2.73
C ARG A 316 -14.74 11.37 2.10
N LYS A 317 -15.09 11.17 0.83
CA LYS A 317 -16.14 11.96 0.14
C LYS A 317 -17.55 11.47 0.48
N VAL A 318 -17.66 10.19 0.78
CA VAL A 318 -18.94 9.48 0.98
C VAL A 318 -19.31 9.43 2.47
N ILE A 319 -18.34 9.54 3.38
CA ILE A 319 -18.58 9.51 4.82
C ILE A 319 -18.64 10.95 5.35
N PRO A 320 -19.73 11.33 6.05
CA PRO A 320 -19.91 12.68 6.55
C PRO A 320 -18.82 13.08 7.52
N LEU A 321 -18.48 14.37 7.52
CA LEU A 321 -17.73 14.99 8.62
C LEU A 321 -18.50 14.73 9.92
N PRO A 322 -17.84 14.32 11.02
CA PRO A 322 -18.44 14.45 12.34
C PRO A 322 -18.88 15.91 12.48
N LYS A 323 -20.16 16.15 12.81
CA LYS A 323 -20.57 17.47 13.28
C LYS A 323 -19.73 17.75 14.52
N MET A 324 -18.69 18.57 14.38
CA MET A 324 -18.05 19.19 15.53
C MET A 324 -19.13 20.09 16.14
N THR A 325 -19.83 19.57 17.14
CA THR A 325 -20.54 20.39 18.11
C THR A 325 -19.48 21.24 18.79
N LEU A 326 -19.35 22.48 18.31
CA LEU A 326 -18.78 23.56 19.10
C LEU A 326 -19.72 23.75 20.29
N GLU A 327 -19.43 23.09 21.40
CA GLU A 327 -19.93 23.54 22.70
C GLU A 327 -19.33 24.93 22.94
N LYS A 328 -20.22 25.88 23.18
CA LYS A 328 -19.92 27.30 23.41
C LYS A 328 -19.23 27.53 24.75
#